data_AF-A0A1W9PGV6-F1
#
_entry.id   AF-A0A1W9PGV6-F1
#
_cell.length_a   1.000
_cell.length_b   1.000
_cell.length_c   1.000
_cell.angle_alpha   90.00
_cell.angle_beta   90.00
_cell.angle_gamma   90.00
#
_symmetry.space_group_name_H-M   'P 1'
#
loop_
_entity.id
_entity.type
_entity.pdbx_description
1 polymer ?
#
loop_
_entity_poly.entity_id
_entity_poly.type
_entity_poly.pdbx_seq_one_letter_code
_entity_poly.pdbx_strand_id
1 'polypeptide(L)'
;MKLNVIHNMSNIIVAIIIVLALFAMAAYAAVTVEITTETGLLTVGRGTVVSLSGSCTTSPDDSVTSYLWELIARPVGSTAEFNSPDTRSTTFVPDSVGQYTVQLTVTTAQGVDTSVSVVITAATWVGVGNAGSATPQCTACHEDKQHDWANTPHAATFRNILESSGVMSYQIHCLKCHTMGYDTDSLAVNNGWDDIAIGYGWKPPVVGTYWTIPNPSSASCWDSLVINYPDLAALSSVQCENCHGPGSEHHGLTAHNEISSSYDEKVCNQCHHQYVQWEESAHSVPTSYPTGVGHEFCVKCHA
;
A
#
# COMPACT_ATOMS: atom_id res chain seq x y z
N MET A 1 48.25 -60.89 -26.52
CA MET A 1 46.90 -60.78 -25.94
C MET A 1 46.80 -59.79 -24.75
N LYS A 2 47.69 -58.79 -24.61
CA LYS A 2 47.66 -57.82 -23.48
C LYS A 2 47.55 -56.33 -23.87
N LEU A 3 47.56 -55.97 -25.15
CA LEU A 3 47.51 -54.55 -25.57
C LEU A 3 46.10 -53.99 -25.87
N ASN A 4 45.08 -54.82 -26.10
CA ASN A 4 43.73 -54.35 -26.46
C ASN A 4 42.85 -53.95 -25.27
N VAL A 5 43.29 -54.19 -24.03
CA VAL A 5 42.49 -53.85 -22.83
C VAL A 5 42.73 -52.40 -22.39
N ILE A 6 43.92 -51.85 -22.64
CA ILE A 6 44.34 -50.52 -22.14
C ILE A 6 43.71 -49.38 -22.97
N HIS A 7 43.53 -49.57 -24.28
CA HIS A 7 42.85 -48.59 -25.15
C HIS A 7 41.36 -48.45 -24.83
N ASN A 8 40.71 -49.54 -24.38
CA ASN A 8 39.28 -49.53 -24.06
C ASN A 8 39.01 -48.85 -22.70
N MET A 9 39.95 -48.93 -21.75
CA MET A 9 39.83 -48.23 -20.47
C MET A 9 40.04 -46.72 -20.59
N SER A 10 40.92 -46.25 -21.49
CA SER A 10 41.15 -44.80 -21.70
C SER A 10 39.95 -44.11 -22.34
N ASN A 11 39.27 -44.76 -23.29
CA ASN A 11 38.05 -44.21 -23.91
C ASN A 11 36.84 -44.22 -22.96
N ILE A 12 36.76 -45.20 -22.05
CA ILE A 12 35.72 -45.24 -21.01
C ILE A 12 35.96 -44.16 -19.95
N ILE A 13 37.20 -43.89 -19.55
CA ILE A 13 37.53 -42.81 -18.60
C ILE A 13 37.27 -41.42 -19.21
N VAL A 14 37.63 -41.20 -20.48
CA VAL A 14 37.34 -39.93 -21.18
C VAL A 14 35.83 -39.74 -21.42
N ALA A 15 35.10 -40.80 -21.75
CA ALA A 15 33.64 -40.74 -21.87
C ALA A 15 32.94 -40.50 -20.52
N ILE A 16 33.45 -41.04 -19.42
CA ILE A 16 32.92 -40.79 -18.07
C ILE A 16 33.23 -39.36 -17.59
N ILE A 17 34.40 -38.79 -17.94
CA ILE A 17 34.74 -37.40 -17.64
C ILE A 17 33.88 -36.42 -18.46
N ILE A 18 33.50 -36.76 -19.70
CA ILE A 18 32.61 -35.93 -20.54
C ILE A 18 31.14 -36.08 -20.10
N VAL A 19 30.71 -37.24 -19.61
CA VAL A 19 29.33 -37.45 -19.10
C VAL A 19 29.16 -36.88 -17.68
N LEU A 20 30.22 -36.80 -16.87
CA LEU A 20 30.21 -36.06 -15.59
C LEU A 20 30.29 -34.53 -15.76
N ALA A 21 30.72 -34.02 -16.91
CA ALA A 21 30.67 -32.60 -17.24
C ALA A 21 29.28 -32.12 -17.73
N LEU A 22 28.30 -33.03 -17.88
CA LEU A 22 26.95 -32.73 -18.36
C LEU A 22 25.85 -32.80 -17.28
N PHE A 23 26.21 -33.05 -16.02
CA PHE A 23 25.28 -33.06 -14.87
C PHE A 23 25.69 -32.12 -13.73
N ALA A 24 26.35 -31.02 -14.07
CA ALA A 24 26.36 -29.81 -13.25
C ALA A 24 25.70 -28.66 -14.01
N MET A 25 24.53 -28.92 -14.60
CA MET A 25 23.53 -27.86 -14.66
C MET A 25 23.09 -27.66 -13.22
N ALA A 26 23.83 -26.80 -12.51
CA ALA A 26 23.27 -26.12 -11.37
C ALA A 26 21.92 -25.59 -11.88
N ALA A 27 20.83 -26.09 -11.29
CA ALA A 27 19.56 -25.44 -11.42
C ALA A 27 19.80 -24.04 -10.84
N TYR A 28 20.14 -23.10 -11.71
CA TYR A 28 20.27 -21.71 -11.34
C TYR A 28 18.89 -21.36 -10.83
N ALA A 29 18.77 -21.06 -9.54
CA ALA A 29 17.51 -20.60 -9.02
C ALA A 29 17.15 -19.37 -9.85
N ALA A 30 15.98 -19.40 -10.50
CA ALA A 30 15.53 -18.27 -11.28
C ALA A 30 15.53 -17.03 -10.38
N VAL A 31 16.20 -15.97 -10.81
CA VAL A 31 16.19 -14.71 -10.08
C VAL A 31 14.75 -14.24 -10.00
N THR A 32 14.20 -14.12 -8.80
CA THR A 32 12.86 -13.53 -8.61
C THR A 32 13.01 -12.14 -8.05
N VAL A 33 12.28 -11.19 -8.61
CA VAL A 33 12.24 -9.80 -8.14
C VAL A 33 10.81 -9.46 -7.80
N GLU A 34 10.62 -8.75 -6.69
CA GLU A 34 9.32 -8.26 -6.25
C GLU A 34 9.43 -6.79 -5.87
N ILE A 35 8.38 -6.01 -6.19
CA ILE A 35 8.24 -4.63 -5.75
C ILE A 35 7.20 -4.62 -4.63
N THR A 36 7.54 -4.00 -3.51
CA THR A 36 6.62 -3.79 -2.39
C THR A 36 6.53 -2.31 -2.06
N THR A 37 5.35 -1.87 -1.60
CA THR A 37 5.14 -0.54 -1.04
C THR A 37 5.19 -0.62 0.49
N GLU A 38 5.64 0.44 1.15
CA GLU A 38 5.67 0.47 2.63
C GLU A 38 4.28 0.39 3.27
N THR A 39 3.25 0.86 2.57
CA THR A 39 1.85 0.80 3.03
C THR A 39 1.14 -0.51 2.66
N GLY A 40 1.73 -1.33 1.79
CA GLY A 40 1.05 -2.48 1.19
C GLY A 40 -0.07 -2.12 0.21
N LEU A 41 -0.26 -0.83 -0.10
CA LEU A 41 -1.26 -0.31 -1.03
C LEU A 41 -0.61 0.11 -2.35
N LEU A 42 -1.31 -0.15 -3.46
CA LEU A 42 -0.94 0.34 -4.79
C LEU A 42 -1.73 1.60 -5.21
N THR A 43 -2.72 1.99 -4.41
CA THR A 43 -3.48 3.23 -4.59
C THR A 43 -3.06 4.21 -3.51
N VAL A 44 -2.63 5.40 -3.89
CA VAL A 44 -1.96 6.37 -3.02
C VAL A 44 -2.49 7.79 -3.23
N GLY A 45 -2.37 8.64 -2.20
CA GLY A 45 -2.71 10.05 -2.31
C GLY A 45 -1.82 10.76 -3.30
N ARG A 46 -2.42 11.57 -4.19
CA ARG A 46 -1.64 12.51 -5.00
C ARG A 46 -0.74 13.35 -4.08
N GLY A 47 0.53 13.50 -4.44
CA GLY A 47 1.48 14.31 -3.70
C GLY A 47 2.01 13.68 -2.41
N THR A 48 1.52 12.50 -2.02
CA THR A 48 2.05 11.74 -0.88
C THR A 48 3.28 10.95 -1.32
N VAL A 49 4.29 10.88 -0.45
CA VAL A 49 5.51 10.11 -0.72
C VAL A 49 5.18 8.61 -0.81
N VAL A 50 5.58 7.99 -1.92
CA VAL A 50 5.50 6.54 -2.12
C VAL A 50 6.88 5.94 -1.92
N SER A 51 7.02 5.12 -0.89
CA SER A 51 8.23 4.34 -0.63
C SER A 51 8.11 2.95 -1.25
N LEU A 52 9.11 2.58 -2.05
CA LEU A 52 9.20 1.28 -2.72
C LEU A 52 10.45 0.53 -2.30
N SER A 53 10.33 -0.79 -2.23
CA SER A 53 11.46 -1.69 -1.96
C SER A 53 11.45 -2.85 -2.95
N GLY A 54 12.63 -3.11 -3.53
CA GLY A 54 12.91 -4.28 -4.34
C GLY A 54 13.42 -5.42 -3.46
N SER A 55 12.68 -6.53 -3.39
CA SER A 55 13.23 -7.81 -2.93
C SER A 55 13.69 -8.61 -4.13
N CYS A 56 14.83 -9.28 -3.98
CA CYS A 56 15.36 -10.19 -4.96
C CYS A 56 15.74 -11.50 -4.27
N THR A 57 15.37 -12.64 -4.85
CA THR A 57 15.97 -13.93 -4.48
C THR A 57 16.92 -14.36 -5.59
N THR A 58 18.14 -14.71 -5.22
CA THR A 58 19.20 -15.13 -6.14
C THR A 58 19.80 -16.45 -5.68
N SER A 59 20.58 -17.09 -6.54
CA SER A 59 21.41 -18.22 -6.13
C SER A 59 22.48 -17.74 -5.14
N PRO A 60 22.92 -18.57 -4.16
CA PRO A 60 23.90 -18.15 -3.15
C PRO A 60 25.24 -17.63 -3.70
N ASP A 61 25.59 -18.03 -4.92
CA ASP A 61 26.80 -17.64 -5.65
C ASP A 61 26.59 -16.43 -6.59
N ASP A 62 25.36 -15.93 -6.69
CA ASP A 62 24.98 -14.81 -7.56
C ASP A 62 24.47 -13.64 -6.73
N SER A 63 25.32 -12.64 -6.51
CA SER A 63 24.94 -11.45 -5.74
C SER A 63 24.36 -10.37 -6.64
N VAL A 64 23.36 -9.64 -6.15
CA VAL A 64 22.86 -8.43 -6.83
C VAL A 64 23.97 -7.38 -6.89
N THR A 65 24.16 -6.78 -8.07
CA THR A 65 25.18 -5.76 -8.32
C THR A 65 24.59 -4.38 -8.60
N SER A 66 23.37 -4.30 -9.13
CA SER A 66 22.71 -3.00 -9.34
C SER A 66 21.18 -3.10 -9.30
N TYR A 67 20.56 -1.95 -9.03
CA TYR A 67 19.13 -1.70 -9.11
C TYR A 67 18.91 -0.53 -10.08
N LEU A 68 17.81 -0.54 -10.80
CA LEU A 68 17.38 0.56 -11.66
C LEU A 68 15.87 0.71 -11.59
N TRP A 69 15.41 1.82 -11.01
CA TRP A 69 14.01 2.19 -10.94
C TRP A 69 13.65 3.20 -12.04
N GLU A 70 12.57 2.91 -12.77
CA GLU A 70 12.10 3.73 -13.88
C GLU A 70 10.58 3.92 -13.84
N LEU A 71 10.13 5.14 -14.16
CA LEU A 71 8.72 5.42 -14.45
C LEU A 71 8.51 5.29 -15.95
N ILE A 72 8.16 4.07 -16.40
CA ILE A 72 8.00 3.76 -17.83
C ILE A 72 6.68 4.28 -18.41
N ALA A 73 5.71 4.60 -17.55
CA ALA A 73 4.52 5.37 -17.90
C ALA A 73 4.07 6.23 -16.71
N ARG A 74 3.54 7.42 -17.00
CA ARG A 74 2.98 8.36 -16.02
C ARG A 74 1.94 9.27 -16.67
N PRO A 75 1.06 9.94 -15.91
CA PRO A 75 0.07 10.86 -16.45
C PRO A 75 0.71 12.00 -17.27
N VAL A 76 -0.03 12.50 -18.27
CA VAL A 76 0.43 13.62 -19.12
C VAL A 76 0.67 14.85 -18.26
N GLY A 77 1.86 15.47 -18.41
CA GLY A 77 2.25 16.64 -17.62
C GLY A 77 2.91 16.32 -16.28
N SER A 78 2.92 15.04 -15.86
CA SER A 78 3.64 14.61 -14.68
C SER A 78 5.17 14.76 -14.86
N THR A 79 5.81 15.28 -13.83
CA THR A 79 7.26 15.47 -13.69
C THR A 79 7.89 14.53 -12.66
N ALA A 80 7.09 13.68 -12.02
CA ALA A 80 7.53 12.77 -10.96
C ALA A 80 8.77 11.95 -11.35
N GLU A 81 9.73 11.86 -10.44
CA GLU A 81 10.96 11.11 -10.59
C GLU A 81 11.32 10.38 -9.29
N PHE A 82 12.17 9.37 -9.40
CA PHE A 82 12.70 8.66 -8.24
C PHE A 82 13.80 9.47 -7.57
N ASN A 83 13.79 9.53 -6.23
CA ASN A 83 14.81 10.23 -5.46
C ASN A 83 16.18 9.52 -5.51
N SER A 84 16.18 8.19 -5.47
CA SER A 84 17.38 7.34 -5.52
C SER A 84 17.10 6.14 -6.44
N PRO A 85 17.21 6.29 -7.77
CA PRO A 85 16.78 5.26 -8.71
C PRO A 85 17.72 4.04 -8.78
N ASP A 86 18.90 4.09 -8.15
CA ASP A 86 19.96 3.09 -8.20
C ASP A 86 20.11 2.27 -6.90
N THR A 87 19.18 2.45 -5.96
CA THR A 87 19.19 1.77 -4.64
C THR A 87 18.12 0.71 -4.54
N ARG A 88 18.30 -0.24 -3.62
CA ARG A 88 17.32 -1.30 -3.34
C ARG A 88 15.93 -0.76 -2.96
N SER A 89 15.91 0.34 -2.22
CA SER A 89 14.69 1.04 -1.82
C SER A 89 14.77 2.47 -2.32
N THR A 90 13.64 3.00 -2.81
CA THR A 90 13.55 4.33 -3.40
C THR A 90 12.23 4.98 -3.02
N THR A 91 12.11 6.28 -3.28
CA THR A 91 10.86 7.01 -3.13
C THR A 91 10.55 7.82 -4.38
N PHE A 92 9.28 8.07 -4.63
CA PHE A 92 8.82 9.07 -5.58
C PHE A 92 7.54 9.72 -5.08
N VAL A 93 7.19 10.88 -5.64
CA VAL A 93 5.95 11.60 -5.31
C VAL A 93 5.11 11.70 -6.59
N PRO A 94 3.94 11.04 -6.68
CA PRO A 94 3.04 11.19 -7.81
C PRO A 94 2.40 12.58 -7.78
N ASP A 95 2.77 13.44 -8.72
CA ASP A 95 2.35 14.84 -8.76
C ASP A 95 0.99 15.09 -9.46
N SER A 96 0.42 14.06 -10.08
CA SER A 96 -0.82 14.10 -10.88
C SER A 96 -1.69 12.89 -10.58
N VAL A 97 -3.01 13.06 -10.63
CA VAL A 97 -3.96 11.92 -10.53
C VAL A 97 -3.80 11.02 -11.76
N GLY A 98 -3.89 9.71 -11.55
CA GLY A 98 -3.83 8.68 -12.58
C GLY A 98 -2.77 7.62 -12.31
N GLN A 99 -2.52 6.77 -13.31
CA GLN A 99 -1.64 5.61 -13.19
C GLN A 99 -0.17 5.92 -13.51
N TYR A 100 0.72 5.39 -12.67
CA TYR A 100 2.17 5.38 -12.82
C TYR A 100 2.64 3.94 -12.95
N THR A 101 3.27 3.58 -14.08
CA THR A 101 3.88 2.26 -14.22
C THR A 101 5.34 2.34 -13.79
N VAL A 102 5.61 1.75 -12.64
CA VAL A 102 6.95 1.62 -12.07
C VAL A 102 7.58 0.34 -12.59
N GLN A 103 8.82 0.42 -13.02
CA GLN A 103 9.67 -0.72 -13.34
C GLN A 103 10.88 -0.74 -12.42
N LEU A 104 11.21 -1.92 -11.90
CA LEU A 104 12.48 -2.21 -11.27
C LEU A 104 13.22 -3.22 -12.14
N THR A 105 14.45 -2.90 -12.51
CA THR A 105 15.41 -3.84 -13.09
C THR A 105 16.51 -4.12 -12.08
N VAL A 106 16.77 -5.39 -11.81
CA VAL A 106 17.86 -5.86 -10.93
C VAL A 106 18.87 -6.61 -11.79
N THR A 107 20.14 -6.23 -11.66
CA THR A 107 21.26 -6.91 -12.32
C THR A 107 22.06 -7.68 -11.28
N THR A 108 22.47 -8.89 -11.63
CA THR A 108 23.31 -9.75 -10.78
C THR A 108 24.76 -9.80 -11.23
N ALA A 109 25.66 -10.36 -10.41
CA ALA A 109 27.09 -10.44 -10.69
C ALA A 109 27.41 -11.32 -11.91
N GLN A 110 26.49 -12.21 -12.25
CA GLN A 110 26.56 -13.08 -13.41
C GLN A 110 26.04 -12.37 -14.68
N GLY A 111 25.61 -11.11 -14.57
CA GLY A 111 25.12 -10.28 -15.67
C GLY A 111 23.69 -10.62 -16.08
N VAL A 112 22.90 -11.22 -15.18
CA VAL A 112 21.48 -11.49 -15.42
C VAL A 112 20.67 -10.27 -15.03
N ASP A 113 19.93 -9.70 -15.99
CA ASP A 113 18.97 -8.64 -15.75
C ASP A 113 17.57 -9.23 -15.59
N THR A 114 16.89 -8.86 -14.50
CA THR A 114 15.49 -9.24 -14.24
C THR A 114 14.67 -7.99 -13.97
N SER A 115 13.64 -7.76 -14.79
CA SER A 115 12.75 -6.61 -14.68
C SER A 115 11.35 -7.03 -14.25
N VAL A 116 10.76 -6.27 -13.33
CA VAL A 116 9.37 -6.40 -12.91
C VAL A 116 8.71 -5.03 -12.88
N SER A 117 7.40 -5.00 -13.06
CA SER A 117 6.64 -3.75 -13.08
C SER A 117 5.38 -3.84 -12.22
N VAL A 118 5.03 -2.72 -11.61
CA VAL A 118 3.80 -2.52 -10.85
C VAL A 118 3.14 -1.22 -11.27
N VAL A 119 1.81 -1.18 -11.24
CA VAL A 119 1.04 0.05 -11.47
C VAL A 119 0.66 0.63 -10.12
N ILE A 120 1.06 1.88 -9.90
CA ILE A 120 0.65 2.71 -8.76
C ILE A 120 -0.39 3.71 -9.24
N THR A 121 -1.55 3.74 -8.60
CA THR A 121 -2.62 4.69 -8.93
C THR A 121 -2.62 5.84 -7.94
N ALA A 122 -2.36 7.05 -8.42
CA ALA A 122 -2.48 8.26 -7.62
C ALA A 122 -3.90 8.81 -7.72
N ALA A 123 -4.54 9.05 -6.59
CA ALA A 123 -5.93 9.51 -6.51
C ALA A 123 -6.12 10.53 -5.39
N THR A 124 -7.33 11.08 -5.30
CA THR A 124 -7.77 11.95 -4.20
C THR A 124 -8.76 11.21 -3.32
N TRP A 125 -8.78 11.56 -2.04
CA TRP A 125 -9.71 10.99 -1.07
C TRP A 125 -11.14 11.44 -1.37
N VAL A 126 -12.09 10.51 -1.37
CA VAL A 126 -13.49 10.85 -1.61
C VAL A 126 -14.29 10.77 -0.32
N GLY A 127 -14.07 9.74 0.49
CA GLY A 127 -14.76 9.49 1.74
C GLY A 127 -15.89 8.47 1.60
N VAL A 128 -16.36 8.02 2.75
CA VAL A 128 -17.49 7.09 2.85
C VAL A 128 -18.80 7.78 2.48
N GLY A 129 -18.93 9.07 2.82
CA GLY A 129 -20.11 9.91 2.63
C GLY A 129 -21.38 9.41 3.32
N ASN A 130 -22.49 10.12 3.05
CA ASN A 130 -23.85 9.65 3.34
C ASN A 130 -24.57 9.33 2.02
N ALA A 131 -25.54 8.42 2.06
CA ALA A 131 -26.40 8.14 0.92
C ALA A 131 -27.06 9.44 0.40
N GLY A 132 -26.85 9.78 -0.88
CA GLY A 132 -27.39 11.00 -1.51
C GLY A 132 -26.50 12.24 -1.50
N SER A 133 -25.20 12.11 -1.16
CA SER A 133 -24.21 13.19 -1.23
C SER A 133 -23.89 13.61 -2.69
N ALA A 134 -23.46 14.87 -2.89
CA ALA A 134 -23.27 15.48 -4.21
C ALA A 134 -22.01 15.02 -4.98
N THR A 135 -21.08 14.34 -4.32
CA THR A 135 -19.90 13.70 -4.94
C THR A 135 -20.02 12.19 -4.82
N PRO A 136 -19.40 11.39 -5.72
CA PRO A 136 -19.43 9.95 -5.54
C PRO A 136 -18.61 9.61 -4.30
N GLN A 137 -19.28 9.00 -3.34
CA GLN A 137 -18.75 8.53 -2.08
C GLN A 137 -18.94 7.02 -2.04
N CYS A 138 -18.19 6.29 -1.21
CA CYS A 138 -18.28 4.83 -1.18
C CYS A 138 -19.73 4.34 -0.97
N THR A 139 -20.50 5.01 -0.11
CA THR A 139 -21.92 4.70 0.17
C THR A 139 -22.86 4.83 -1.01
N ALA A 140 -22.51 5.60 -2.04
CA ALA A 140 -23.37 5.76 -3.20
C ALA A 140 -23.52 4.44 -3.97
N CYS A 141 -22.53 3.54 -3.89
CA CYS A 141 -22.55 2.24 -4.55
C CYS A 141 -22.41 1.04 -3.59
N HIS A 142 -21.86 1.26 -2.39
CA HIS A 142 -21.55 0.22 -1.39
C HIS A 142 -22.33 0.45 -0.08
N GLU A 143 -23.63 0.69 -0.18
CA GLU A 143 -24.50 0.90 0.99
C GLU A 143 -24.50 -0.28 1.96
N ASP A 144 -24.41 -1.51 1.43
CA ASP A 144 -24.38 -2.75 2.21
C ASP A 144 -23.14 -2.82 3.11
N LYS A 145 -21.98 -2.41 2.57
CA LYS A 145 -20.72 -2.37 3.32
C LYS A 145 -20.67 -1.25 4.33
N GLN A 146 -21.33 -0.13 4.05
CA GLN A 146 -21.35 0.97 5.01
C GLN A 146 -22.08 0.58 6.30
N HIS A 147 -23.16 -0.21 6.21
CA HIS A 147 -23.89 -0.64 7.40
C HIS A 147 -22.98 -1.42 8.36
N ASP A 148 -22.21 -2.37 7.83
CA ASP A 148 -21.29 -3.17 8.63
C ASP A 148 -20.13 -2.32 9.18
N TRP A 149 -19.51 -1.49 8.34
CA TRP A 149 -18.41 -0.60 8.74
C TRP A 149 -18.83 0.40 9.82
N ALA A 150 -20.03 0.98 9.73
CA ALA A 150 -20.53 1.97 10.67
C ALA A 150 -20.68 1.43 12.10
N ASN A 151 -20.78 0.12 12.26
CA ASN A 151 -20.84 -0.56 13.56
C ASN A 151 -19.45 -0.91 14.14
N THR A 152 -18.36 -0.59 13.44
CA THR A 152 -16.99 -0.90 13.88
C THR A 152 -16.41 0.18 14.80
N PRO A 153 -15.43 -0.16 15.66
CA PRO A 153 -14.66 0.84 16.39
C PRO A 153 -13.97 1.85 15.46
N HIS A 154 -13.51 1.45 14.28
CA HIS A 154 -12.87 2.34 13.30
C HIS A 154 -13.77 3.51 12.88
N ALA A 155 -15.06 3.26 12.66
CA ALA A 155 -16.03 4.30 12.35
C ALA A 155 -16.27 5.26 13.54
N ALA A 156 -16.21 4.75 14.78
CA ALA A 156 -16.57 5.50 15.99
C ALA A 156 -15.38 6.14 16.74
N THR A 157 -14.14 5.70 16.49
CA THR A 157 -13.00 5.99 17.36
C THR A 157 -12.71 7.48 17.47
N PHE A 158 -12.67 8.21 16.35
CA PHE A 158 -12.41 9.65 16.38
C PHE A 158 -13.45 10.39 17.25
N ARG A 159 -14.74 10.11 17.02
CA ARG A 159 -15.84 10.66 17.81
C ARG A 159 -15.70 10.32 19.28
N ASN A 160 -15.43 9.06 19.62
CA ASN A 160 -15.30 8.61 21.00
C ASN A 160 -14.14 9.32 21.73
N ILE A 161 -12.99 9.47 21.06
CA ILE A 161 -11.84 10.19 21.62
C ILE A 161 -12.21 11.66 21.83
N LEU A 162 -12.82 12.29 20.83
CA LEU A 162 -13.25 13.69 20.89
C LEU A 162 -14.18 13.94 22.08
N GLU A 163 -15.22 13.10 22.27
CA GLU A 163 -16.14 13.23 23.40
C GLU A 163 -15.47 12.94 24.75
N SER A 164 -14.60 11.93 24.83
CA SER A 164 -13.90 11.57 26.08
C SER A 164 -12.94 12.65 26.56
N SER A 165 -12.35 13.40 25.63
CA SER A 165 -11.40 14.47 25.94
C SER A 165 -12.08 15.72 26.51
N GLY A 166 -13.39 15.89 26.30
CA GLY A 166 -14.20 17.01 26.81
C GLY A 166 -13.83 18.39 26.26
N VAL A 167 -12.85 18.46 25.36
CA VAL A 167 -12.42 19.63 24.61
C VAL A 167 -12.15 19.18 23.18
N MET A 168 -12.33 20.05 22.19
CA MET A 168 -12.03 19.70 20.80
C MET A 168 -10.52 19.73 20.52
N SER A 169 -9.76 18.92 21.28
CA SER A 169 -8.31 18.87 21.32
C SER A 169 -7.82 17.47 20.96
N TYR A 170 -7.41 17.32 19.70
CA TYR A 170 -6.79 16.11 19.19
C TYR A 170 -5.28 16.33 19.10
N GLN A 171 -4.48 15.38 19.59
CA GLN A 171 -3.04 15.45 19.35
C GLN A 171 -2.80 15.19 17.85
N ILE A 172 -1.93 16.01 17.26
CA ILE A 172 -1.65 16.00 15.81
C ILE A 172 -1.26 14.61 15.31
N HIS A 173 -0.43 13.90 16.08
CA HIS A 173 0.03 12.57 15.70
C HIS A 173 -1.10 11.53 15.70
N CYS A 174 -2.20 11.76 16.44
CA CYS A 174 -3.36 10.90 16.43
C CYS A 174 -4.18 11.09 15.14
N LEU A 175 -4.15 12.27 14.51
CA LEU A 175 -4.91 12.55 13.29
C LEU A 175 -4.46 11.63 12.15
N LYS A 176 -3.16 11.36 12.04
CA LYS A 176 -2.59 10.42 11.06
C LYS A 176 -3.31 9.07 11.02
N CYS A 177 -3.74 8.57 12.18
CA CYS A 177 -4.36 7.24 12.29
C CYS A 177 -5.88 7.27 12.40
N HIS A 178 -6.48 8.41 12.77
CA HIS A 178 -7.90 8.49 13.12
C HIS A 178 -8.71 9.40 12.22
N THR A 179 -8.09 9.92 11.17
CA THR A 179 -8.78 10.60 10.07
C THR A 179 -8.35 10.00 8.74
N MET A 180 -9.01 10.41 7.67
CA MET A 180 -8.72 9.93 6.33
C MET A 180 -7.82 10.92 5.58
N GLY A 181 -6.74 10.43 4.99
CA GLY A 181 -5.88 11.21 4.12
C GLY A 181 -5.03 12.29 4.79
N TYR A 182 -4.78 12.20 6.10
CA TYR A 182 -3.94 13.16 6.81
C TYR A 182 -2.47 13.10 6.35
N ASP A 183 -2.01 14.15 5.67
CA ASP A 183 -0.60 14.32 5.27
C ASP A 183 -0.24 15.80 5.16
N THR A 184 0.43 16.35 6.18
CA THR A 184 0.75 17.80 6.21
C THR A 184 1.84 18.25 5.24
N ASP A 185 2.35 17.37 4.37
CA ASP A 185 3.26 17.79 3.31
C ASP A 185 2.54 18.75 2.35
N SER A 186 3.18 19.88 2.05
CA SER A 186 2.63 20.88 1.12
C SER A 186 2.35 20.36 -0.30
N LEU A 187 2.96 19.23 -0.69
CA LEU A 187 2.74 18.59 -1.97
C LEU A 187 1.48 17.69 -1.96
N ALA A 188 1.08 17.18 -0.79
CA ALA A 188 0.00 16.21 -0.59
C ALA A 188 -1.40 16.83 -0.70
N VAL A 189 -1.65 17.60 -1.77
CA VAL A 189 -2.97 18.18 -2.05
C VAL A 189 -3.83 17.14 -2.75
N ASN A 190 -4.58 16.37 -1.97
CA ASN A 190 -5.31 15.18 -2.40
C ASN A 190 -6.71 15.04 -1.80
N ASN A 191 -7.29 16.13 -1.32
CA ASN A 191 -8.58 16.17 -0.61
C ASN A 191 -8.59 15.37 0.70
N GLY A 192 -7.42 15.22 1.32
CA GLY A 192 -7.29 14.62 2.64
C GLY A 192 -7.92 15.47 3.74
N TRP A 193 -8.05 14.90 4.93
CA TRP A 193 -8.59 15.62 6.10
C TRP A 193 -7.86 16.94 6.35
N ASP A 194 -6.54 16.98 6.19
CA ASP A 194 -5.73 18.17 6.42
C ASP A 194 -5.94 19.24 5.34
N ASP A 195 -6.12 18.87 4.07
CA ASP A 195 -6.50 19.81 3.00
C ASP A 195 -7.81 20.54 3.33
N ILE A 196 -8.82 19.76 3.74
CA ILE A 196 -10.13 20.31 4.14
C ILE A 196 -9.98 21.19 5.38
N ALA A 197 -9.20 20.76 6.37
CA ALA A 197 -8.93 21.54 7.57
C ALA A 197 -8.27 22.89 7.22
N ILE A 198 -7.25 22.89 6.36
CA ILE A 198 -6.57 24.11 5.88
C ILE A 198 -7.56 25.04 5.18
N GLY A 199 -8.49 24.49 4.38
CA GLY A 199 -9.57 25.24 3.75
C GLY A 199 -10.47 25.98 4.75
N TYR A 200 -10.70 25.40 5.93
CA TYR A 200 -11.40 26.03 7.05
C TYR A 200 -10.54 26.99 7.89
N GLY A 201 -9.32 27.30 7.43
CA GLY A 201 -8.40 28.21 8.10
C GLY A 201 -7.58 27.55 9.22
N TRP A 202 -7.60 26.23 9.32
CA TRP A 202 -6.67 25.51 10.17
C TRP A 202 -5.24 25.76 9.68
N LYS A 203 -4.33 25.94 10.63
CA LYS A 203 -2.89 26.01 10.34
C LYS A 203 -2.28 24.76 10.96
N PRO A 204 -1.60 23.91 10.17
CA PRO A 204 -0.96 22.71 10.69
C PRO A 204 -0.11 23.10 11.90
N PRO A 205 -0.24 22.41 13.04
CA PRO A 205 0.31 22.94 14.26
C PRO A 205 1.80 22.60 14.31
N VAL A 206 2.63 23.47 14.89
CA VAL A 206 4.00 23.12 15.26
C VAL A 206 3.93 21.93 16.23
N VAL A 207 4.78 20.91 16.07
CA VAL A 207 4.84 19.73 16.95
C VAL A 207 4.64 20.14 18.42
N GLY A 208 3.60 19.61 19.08
CA GLY A 208 3.26 19.95 20.47
C GLY A 208 2.14 20.99 20.65
N THR A 209 1.49 21.44 19.58
CA THR A 209 0.30 22.31 19.68
C THR A 209 -0.99 21.53 19.42
N TYR A 210 -2.07 21.94 20.10
CA TYR A 210 -3.36 21.28 20.02
C TYR A 210 -4.24 21.98 18.99
N TRP A 211 -5.02 21.21 18.23
CA TRP A 211 -6.19 21.78 17.59
C TRP A 211 -7.20 22.17 18.68
N THR A 212 -7.87 23.30 18.57
CA THR A 212 -8.98 23.63 19.47
C THR A 212 -10.05 24.27 18.62
N ILE A 213 -11.08 23.51 18.26
CA ILE A 213 -12.29 24.11 17.72
C ILE A 213 -12.97 24.89 18.86
N PRO A 214 -13.47 26.12 18.60
CA PRO A 214 -14.21 26.89 19.58
C PRO A 214 -15.31 26.07 20.26
N ASN A 215 -15.39 26.23 21.59
CA ASN A 215 -16.33 25.60 22.51
C ASN A 215 -17.69 25.23 21.85
N PRO A 216 -18.12 23.96 21.88
CA PRO A 216 -19.42 23.56 21.35
C PRO A 216 -20.53 24.38 22.03
N SER A 217 -21.19 25.25 21.26
CA SER A 217 -22.50 25.77 21.66
C SER A 217 -23.61 24.70 21.53
N SER A 218 -23.24 23.49 21.08
CA SER A 218 -24.05 22.29 20.89
C SER A 218 -23.98 21.32 22.07
N ALA A 219 -24.81 20.27 22.04
CA ALA A 219 -24.92 19.25 23.08
C ALA A 219 -23.66 18.36 23.24
N SER A 220 -22.82 18.25 22.21
CA SER A 220 -21.58 17.45 22.21
C SER A 220 -20.48 18.06 21.33
N CYS A 221 -19.24 17.60 21.48
CA CYS A 221 -18.10 18.07 20.68
C CYS A 221 -18.24 17.62 19.22
N TRP A 222 -18.72 16.41 18.99
CA TRP A 222 -19.02 15.86 17.68
C TRP A 222 -20.10 16.65 16.97
N ASP A 223 -21.20 17.00 17.66
CA ASP A 223 -22.26 17.81 17.05
C ASP A 223 -21.73 19.18 16.62
N SER A 224 -20.82 19.78 17.40
CA SER A 224 -20.18 21.03 17.01
C SER A 224 -19.33 20.87 15.76
N LEU A 225 -18.57 19.79 15.66
CA LEU A 225 -17.78 19.48 14.46
C LEU A 225 -18.70 19.33 13.23
N VAL A 226 -19.76 18.54 13.34
CA VAL A 226 -20.70 18.28 12.24
C VAL A 226 -21.43 19.56 11.81
N ILE A 227 -21.86 20.38 12.76
CA ILE A 227 -22.62 21.62 12.47
C ILE A 227 -21.72 22.68 11.83
N ASN A 228 -20.52 22.88 12.38
CA ASN A 228 -19.66 24.00 11.98
C ASN A 228 -18.66 23.63 10.87
N TYR A 229 -18.33 22.35 10.72
CA TYR A 229 -17.32 21.84 9.78
C TYR A 229 -17.75 20.49 9.16
N PRO A 230 -18.88 20.45 8.43
CA PRO A 230 -19.47 19.20 7.96
C PRO A 230 -18.55 18.40 7.03
N ASP A 231 -17.81 19.06 6.13
CA ASP A 231 -16.89 18.37 5.22
C ASP A 231 -15.69 17.76 5.97
N LEU A 232 -15.23 18.44 7.03
CA LEU A 232 -14.16 17.92 7.87
C LEU A 232 -14.66 16.73 8.69
N ALA A 233 -15.88 16.83 9.24
CA ALA A 233 -16.54 15.74 9.94
C ALA A 233 -16.69 14.50 9.05
N ALA A 234 -16.97 14.70 7.76
CA ALA A 234 -17.10 13.62 6.78
C ALA A 234 -15.81 12.81 6.57
N LEU A 235 -14.63 13.36 6.88
CA LEU A 235 -13.33 12.66 6.82
C LEU A 235 -12.77 12.31 8.23
N SER A 236 -13.54 12.59 9.28
CA SER A 236 -13.11 12.45 10.69
C SER A 236 -13.46 11.08 11.28
N SER A 237 -12.93 10.03 10.65
CA SER A 237 -12.98 8.65 11.13
C SER A 237 -11.98 7.79 10.35
N VAL A 238 -11.78 6.54 10.77
CA VAL A 238 -11.05 5.55 9.97
C VAL A 238 -12.04 4.90 9.01
N GLN A 239 -11.86 5.12 7.72
CA GLN A 239 -12.81 4.78 6.65
C GLN A 239 -12.27 3.70 5.71
N CYS A 240 -13.05 3.38 4.67
CA CYS A 240 -12.68 2.40 3.65
C CYS A 240 -11.31 2.70 3.05
N GLU A 241 -11.06 3.95 2.70
CA GLU A 241 -9.85 4.35 1.97
C GLU A 241 -8.59 4.27 2.84
N ASN A 242 -8.68 4.30 4.17
CA ASN A 242 -7.50 4.07 5.04
C ASN A 242 -6.89 2.67 4.80
N CYS A 243 -7.72 1.69 4.39
CA CYS A 243 -7.29 0.32 4.09
C CYS A 243 -7.18 0.05 2.59
N HIS A 244 -7.89 0.82 1.77
CA HIS A 244 -8.01 0.57 0.33
C HIS A 244 -7.29 1.60 -0.55
N GLY A 245 -6.77 2.67 0.04
CA GLY A 245 -6.25 3.83 -0.68
C GLY A 245 -7.37 4.74 -1.20
N PRO A 246 -7.00 5.93 -1.71
CA PRO A 246 -7.95 6.96 -2.14
C PRO A 246 -8.79 6.55 -3.36
N GLY A 247 -10.08 6.89 -3.32
CA GLY A 247 -11.07 6.30 -4.22
C GLY A 247 -11.39 7.06 -5.52
N SER A 248 -10.83 8.24 -5.78
CA SER A 248 -11.34 9.10 -6.88
C SER A 248 -11.23 8.48 -8.29
N GLU A 249 -10.30 7.56 -8.51
CA GLU A 249 -10.11 6.86 -9.79
C GLU A 249 -11.00 5.61 -9.93
N HIS A 250 -11.67 5.16 -8.86
CA HIS A 250 -12.39 3.88 -8.83
C HIS A 250 -13.72 3.89 -9.61
N HIS A 251 -14.28 5.05 -9.95
CA HIS A 251 -15.67 5.17 -10.44
C HIS A 251 -15.93 4.36 -11.73
N GLY A 252 -16.57 3.19 -11.57
CA GLY A 252 -16.93 2.29 -12.68
C GLY A 252 -15.79 1.38 -13.15
N LEU A 253 -14.64 1.40 -12.48
CA LEU A 253 -13.45 0.60 -12.82
C LEU A 253 -13.11 -0.33 -11.66
N THR A 254 -13.43 -1.62 -11.80
CA THR A 254 -13.16 -2.66 -10.80
C THR A 254 -11.96 -3.55 -11.15
N ALA A 255 -11.38 -3.37 -12.34
CA ALA A 255 -10.38 -4.28 -12.90
C ALA A 255 -8.93 -3.76 -12.89
N HIS A 256 -8.66 -2.53 -12.39
CA HIS A 256 -7.47 -1.78 -12.79
C HIS A 256 -6.62 -1.16 -11.64
N ASN A 257 -6.73 -1.65 -10.39
CA ASN A 257 -5.96 -1.18 -9.22
C ASN A 257 -6.28 0.26 -8.73
N GLU A 258 -7.46 0.78 -9.06
CA GLU A 258 -7.93 2.10 -8.60
C GLU A 258 -8.47 2.08 -7.17
N ILE A 259 -8.69 0.89 -6.62
CA ILE A 259 -8.94 0.68 -5.21
C ILE A 259 -8.17 -0.60 -4.81
N SER A 260 -7.33 -0.50 -3.79
CA SER A 260 -6.45 -1.60 -3.38
C SER A 260 -7.21 -2.57 -2.48
N SER A 261 -7.21 -3.86 -2.81
CA SER A 261 -7.68 -4.93 -1.90
C SER A 261 -6.47 -5.72 -1.41
N SER A 262 -5.77 -5.19 -0.41
CA SER A 262 -4.58 -5.80 0.16
C SER A 262 -4.85 -6.29 1.58
N TYR A 263 -4.42 -7.51 1.86
CA TYR A 263 -4.42 -8.12 3.19
C TYR A 263 -3.02 -8.12 3.83
N ASP A 264 -2.07 -7.44 3.19
CA ASP A 264 -0.70 -7.27 3.68
C ASP A 264 -0.75 -6.55 5.05
N GLU A 265 -0.02 -7.08 6.02
CA GLU A 265 0.06 -6.52 7.37
C GLU A 265 0.50 -5.05 7.39
N LYS A 266 1.23 -4.62 6.36
CA LYS A 266 1.64 -3.23 6.16
C LYS A 266 0.47 -2.26 6.12
N VAL A 267 -0.68 -2.69 5.59
CA VAL A 267 -1.89 -1.84 5.54
C VAL A 267 -2.33 -1.47 6.95
N CYS A 268 -2.34 -2.44 7.87
CA CYS A 268 -2.67 -2.25 9.27
C CYS A 268 -1.57 -1.47 10.00
N ASN A 269 -0.30 -1.79 9.70
CA ASN A 269 0.87 -1.20 10.35
C ASN A 269 1.06 0.29 10.06
N GLN A 270 0.30 0.86 9.12
CA GLN A 270 0.18 2.31 8.96
C GLN A 270 -0.27 3.02 10.24
N CYS A 271 -1.05 2.32 11.09
CA CYS A 271 -1.56 2.84 12.36
C CYS A 271 -1.24 1.93 13.57
N HIS A 272 -1.05 0.63 13.33
CA HIS A 272 -0.90 -0.40 14.35
C HIS A 272 0.53 -0.96 14.36
N HIS A 273 1.41 -0.39 15.18
CA HIS A 273 2.85 -0.69 15.11
C HIS A 273 3.30 -2.00 15.81
N GLN A 274 2.38 -2.93 16.17
CA GLN A 274 2.70 -4.18 16.86
C GLN A 274 2.17 -5.41 16.11
N TYR A 275 3.03 -6.43 15.95
CA TYR A 275 2.68 -7.76 15.39
C TYR A 275 1.41 -8.38 16.03
N VAL A 276 1.21 -8.19 17.33
CA VAL A 276 0.03 -8.71 18.08
C VAL A 276 -1.29 -8.10 17.57
N GLN A 277 -1.27 -6.86 17.09
CA GLN A 277 -2.48 -6.17 16.60
C GLN A 277 -2.98 -6.76 15.27
N TRP A 278 -2.08 -7.33 14.47
CA TRP A 278 -2.48 -8.11 13.30
C TRP A 278 -3.17 -9.41 13.72
N GLU A 279 -2.57 -10.19 14.64
CA GLU A 279 -3.14 -11.44 15.15
C GLU A 279 -4.51 -11.27 15.81
N GLU A 280 -4.80 -10.10 16.39
CA GLU A 280 -6.11 -9.79 16.99
C GLU A 280 -7.13 -9.16 16.03
N SER A 281 -6.75 -8.87 14.78
CA SER A 281 -7.67 -8.31 13.80
C SER A 281 -8.66 -9.38 13.30
N ALA A 282 -9.85 -8.98 12.85
CA ALA A 282 -10.78 -9.92 12.23
C ALA A 282 -10.24 -10.56 10.93
N HIS A 283 -9.15 -10.01 10.36
CA HIS A 283 -8.51 -10.49 9.14
C HIS A 283 -7.42 -11.55 9.38
N SER A 284 -6.96 -11.75 10.62
CA SER A 284 -6.01 -12.82 10.99
C SER A 284 -6.70 -14.14 11.36
N VAL A 285 -8.04 -14.14 11.48
CA VAL A 285 -8.81 -15.33 11.85
C VAL A 285 -9.26 -16.04 10.57
N PRO A 286 -8.68 -17.20 10.22
CA PRO A 286 -9.16 -17.99 9.08
C PRO A 286 -10.60 -18.43 9.34
N THR A 287 -11.52 -18.10 8.43
CA THR A 287 -12.91 -18.55 8.59
C THR A 287 -13.01 -20.04 8.26
N SER A 288 -13.85 -20.76 9.01
CA SER A 288 -14.00 -22.22 8.96
C SER A 288 -14.87 -22.73 7.80
N TYR A 289 -14.98 -21.99 6.68
CA TYR A 289 -15.81 -22.35 5.52
C TYR A 289 -14.96 -22.91 4.36
N PRO A 290 -15.47 -23.87 3.56
CA PRO A 290 -14.67 -24.94 3.00
C PRO A 290 -13.74 -24.47 1.88
N THR A 291 -12.45 -24.47 2.16
CA THR A 291 -11.39 -24.34 1.17
C THR A 291 -11.19 -25.68 0.47
N GLY A 292 -11.46 -25.74 -0.84
CA GLY A 292 -11.30 -26.91 -1.70
C GLY A 292 -11.20 -26.52 -3.18
N VAL A 293 -10.89 -27.47 -4.05
CA VAL A 293 -10.73 -27.24 -5.51
C VAL A 293 -11.99 -26.57 -6.07
N GLY A 294 -11.83 -25.40 -6.71
CA GLY A 294 -12.91 -24.54 -7.20
C GLY A 294 -13.22 -23.31 -6.33
N HIS A 295 -12.57 -23.16 -5.18
CA HIS A 295 -12.71 -22.02 -4.25
C HIS A 295 -11.38 -21.29 -3.99
N GLU A 296 -10.46 -21.31 -4.95
CA GLU A 296 -9.11 -20.74 -4.84
C GLU A 296 -9.13 -19.22 -4.58
N PHE A 297 -10.20 -18.53 -4.99
CA PHE A 297 -10.41 -17.11 -4.70
C PHE A 297 -10.72 -16.84 -3.23
N CYS A 298 -11.37 -17.78 -2.54
CA CYS A 298 -11.74 -17.65 -1.12
C CYS A 298 -10.52 -17.86 -0.20
N VAL A 299 -9.54 -18.66 -0.62
CA VAL A 299 -8.29 -18.92 0.11
C VAL A 299 -7.48 -17.64 0.33
N LYS A 300 -7.58 -16.67 -0.58
CA LYS A 300 -6.89 -15.37 -0.45
C LYS A 300 -7.42 -14.48 0.69
N CYS A 301 -8.61 -14.80 1.23
CA CYS A 301 -9.28 -14.04 2.28
C CYS A 301 -9.49 -14.86 3.57
N HIS A 302 -9.12 -16.15 3.57
CA HIS A 302 -9.44 -17.12 4.62
C HIS A 302 -8.31 -18.12 4.94
N ALA A 303 -7.07 -17.79 4.60
CA ALA A 303 -5.86 -18.51 5.03
C ALA A 303 -5.16 -17.76 6.17
#